data_AF-A0A087CT83-F1
#
_entry.id   AF-A0A087CT83-F1
#
_cell.length_a   1.000
_cell.length_b   1.000
_cell.length_c   1.000
_cell.angle_alpha   90.00
_cell.angle_beta   90.00
_cell.angle_gamma   90.00
#
_symmetry.space_group_name_H-M   'P 1'
#
loop_
_entity.id
_entity.type
_entity.pdbx_description
1 polymer ?
#
loop_
_entity_poly.entity_id
_entity_poly.type
_entity_poly.pdbx_seq_one_letter_code
_entity_poly.pdbx_strand_id
1 'polypeptide(L)'
;MAAYIDAHRDRFGVGPIRRVLGAASDCGFLTPRGYRMFKTRPPSRMKARHEALARDILRIHSDFFMAVYGYGKVHARLLAEGWDPSEVGRD
;
A
#
# COMPACT_ATOMS: atom_id res chain seq x y z
N MET A 1 -7.51 -9.15 7.23
CA MET A 1 -7.15 -9.54 8.61
C MET A 1 -6.17 -8.59 9.28
N ALA A 2 -4.94 -8.39 8.77
CA ALA A 2 -3.96 -7.52 9.42
C ALA A 2 -4.41 -6.05 9.53
N ALA A 3 -5.07 -5.51 8.50
CA ALA A 3 -5.63 -4.15 8.54
C ALA A 3 -6.71 -3.96 9.63
N TYR A 4 -7.53 -5.00 9.89
CA TYR A 4 -8.53 -4.96 10.96
C TYR A 4 -7.86 -4.92 12.33
N ILE A 5 -6.84 -5.78 12.55
CA ILE A 5 -6.03 -5.78 13.76
C ILE A 5 -5.40 -4.40 13.96
N ASP A 6 -4.78 -3.83 12.91
CA ASP A 6 -4.11 -2.53 12.99
C ASP A 6 -5.08 -1.39 13.32
N ALA A 7 -6.29 -1.39 12.75
CA ALA A 7 -7.29 -0.37 13.03
C ALA A 7 -7.90 -0.46 14.45
N HIS A 8 -7.80 -1.62 15.10
CA HIS A 8 -8.47 -1.90 16.37
C HIS A 8 -7.51 -2.17 17.53
N ARG A 9 -6.19 -2.22 17.27
CA ARG A 9 -5.18 -2.57 18.26
C ARG A 9 -5.13 -1.61 19.45
N ASP A 10 -5.45 -0.33 19.24
CA ASP A 10 -5.39 0.68 20.31
C ASP A 10 -6.56 0.55 21.28
N ARG A 11 -7.67 -0.04 20.83
CA ARG A 11 -8.87 -0.25 21.65
C ARG A 11 -8.86 -1.59 22.38
N PHE A 12 -8.44 -2.66 21.68
CA PHE A 12 -8.59 -4.03 22.19
C PHE A 12 -7.26 -4.78 22.36
N GLY A 13 -6.15 -4.23 21.87
CA GLY A 13 -4.87 -4.94 21.79
C GLY A 13 -4.86 -6.03 20.72
N VAL A 14 -3.66 -6.42 20.29
CA VAL A 14 -3.48 -7.43 19.22
C VAL A 14 -3.85 -8.84 19.67
N GLY A 15 -3.54 -9.19 20.93
CA GLY A 15 -3.75 -10.52 21.50
C GLY A 15 -5.24 -10.93 21.58
N PRO A 16 -6.11 -10.12 22.19
CA PRO A 16 -7.54 -10.40 22.30
C PRO A 16 -8.23 -10.54 20.94
N ILE A 17 -8.00 -9.60 20.01
CA ILE A 17 -8.55 -9.65 18.64
C ILE A 17 -8.18 -10.96 17.96
N ARG A 18 -6.92 -11.36 18.05
CA ARG A 18 -6.40 -12.59 17.45
C ARG A 18 -7.02 -13.84 18.07
N ARG A 19 -7.23 -13.87 19.39
CA ARG A 19 -7.86 -15.02 20.07
C ARG A 19 -9.28 -15.22 19.57
N VAL A 20 -10.08 -14.16 19.55
CA VAL A 20 -11.49 -14.21 19.12
C VAL A 20 -11.60 -14.56 17.66
N LEU A 21 -10.89 -13.85 16.79
CA LEU A 21 -10.94 -14.13 15.35
C LEU A 21 -10.31 -15.49 15.01
N GLY A 22 -9.32 -15.94 15.79
CA GLY A 22 -8.75 -17.28 15.73
C GLY A 22 -9.76 -18.39 15.97
N ALA A 23 -10.60 -18.23 16.99
CA ALA A 23 -11.64 -19.19 17.31
C ALA A 23 -12.81 -19.16 16.32
N ALA A 24 -13.05 -18.00 15.68
CA ALA A 24 -14.15 -17.81 14.73
C ALA A 24 -13.81 -18.12 13.25
N SER A 25 -12.53 -18.37 12.92
CA SER A 25 -12.10 -18.56 11.54
C SER A 25 -11.78 -20.04 11.26
N ASP A 26 -12.62 -20.71 10.46
CA ASP A 26 -12.42 -22.13 10.09
C ASP A 26 -11.15 -22.37 9.25
N CYS A 27 -10.64 -21.32 8.58
CA CYS A 27 -9.46 -21.38 7.71
C CYS A 27 -8.12 -21.16 8.46
N GLY A 28 -8.16 -21.00 9.79
CA GLY A 28 -7.01 -20.62 10.61
C GLY A 28 -6.72 -19.11 10.56
N PHE A 29 -6.28 -18.56 11.68
CA PHE A 29 -5.99 -17.13 11.81
C PHE A 29 -4.49 -16.83 11.80
N LEU A 30 -4.14 -15.63 11.34
CA LEU A 30 -2.75 -15.15 11.21
C LEU A 30 -1.91 -15.54 12.45
N THR A 31 -0.86 -16.35 12.30
CA THR A 31 0.04 -16.74 13.43
C THR A 31 0.77 -15.53 14.01
N PRO A 32 1.29 -15.52 15.26
CA PRO A 32 1.93 -14.32 15.81
C PRO A 32 3.16 -13.97 14.99
N ARG A 33 3.86 -15.01 14.56
CA ARG A 33 4.95 -14.94 13.58
C ARG A 33 4.47 -14.42 12.23
N GLY A 34 3.36 -14.93 11.70
CA GLY A 34 2.77 -14.45 10.44
C GLY A 34 2.38 -12.98 10.45
N TYR A 35 1.82 -12.49 11.58
CA TYR A 35 1.53 -11.06 11.76
C TYR A 35 2.80 -10.23 11.74
N ARG A 36 3.83 -10.62 12.50
CA ARG A 36 5.12 -9.90 12.53
C ARG A 36 5.77 -9.90 11.16
N MET A 37 5.84 -11.06 10.49
CA MET A 37 6.39 -11.19 9.14
C MET A 37 5.64 -10.32 8.13
N PHE A 38 4.31 -10.25 8.22
CA PHE A 38 3.52 -9.36 7.37
C PHE A 38 3.83 -7.89 7.62
N LYS A 39 3.97 -7.48 8.89
CA LYS A 39 4.27 -6.09 9.26
C LYS A 39 5.68 -5.64 8.87
N THR A 40 6.66 -6.54 8.93
CA THR A 40 8.05 -6.24 8.56
C THR A 40 8.35 -6.51 7.09
N ARG A 41 7.38 -7.02 6.32
CA ARG A 41 7.62 -7.36 4.91
C ARG A 41 7.84 -6.07 4.12
N PRO A 42 8.89 -5.98 3.29
CA PRO A 42 9.00 -4.88 2.34
C PRO A 42 7.79 -4.89 1.38
N PRO A 43 7.36 -3.73 0.88
CA PRO A 43 6.31 -3.67 -0.13
C PRO A 43 6.69 -4.55 -1.33
N SER A 44 5.69 -5.17 -1.96
CA SER A 44 5.95 -5.90 -3.20
C SER A 44 6.41 -4.92 -4.28
N ARG A 45 7.20 -5.40 -5.25
CA ARG A 45 7.61 -4.58 -6.41
C ARG A 45 6.43 -3.90 -7.09
N MET A 46 5.32 -4.63 -7.27
CA MET A 46 4.07 -4.08 -7.79
C MET A 46 3.54 -2.91 -6.94
N LYS A 47 3.50 -3.08 -5.61
CA LYS A 47 3.02 -2.06 -4.69
C LYS A 47 3.93 -0.84 -4.68
N ALA A 48 5.25 -1.03 -4.65
CA ALA A 48 6.22 0.05 -4.72
C ALA A 48 6.09 0.86 -6.02
N ARG A 49 5.93 0.18 -7.16
CA ARG A 49 5.67 0.83 -8.47
C ARG A 49 4.41 1.68 -8.45
N HIS A 50 3.30 1.14 -7.95
CA HIS A 50 2.05 1.89 -7.86
C HIS A 50 2.14 3.09 -6.90
N GLU A 51 2.81 2.94 -5.76
CA GLU A 51 3.00 4.04 -4.82
C GLU A 51 3.87 5.16 -5.40
N ALA A 52 4.94 4.82 -6.13
CA ALA A 52 5.77 5.81 -6.82
C ALA A 52 4.97 6.54 -7.92
N LEU A 53 4.27 5.80 -8.78
CA LEU A 53 3.42 6.38 -9.81
C LEU A 53 2.37 7.34 -9.22
N ALA A 54 1.74 6.94 -8.11
CA ALA A 54 0.78 7.81 -7.42
C ALA A 54 1.42 9.10 -6.91
N ARG A 55 2.63 9.04 -6.34
CA ARG A 55 3.38 10.24 -5.90
C ARG A 55 3.71 11.16 -7.07
N ASP A 56 4.18 10.61 -8.18
CA ASP A 56 4.56 11.40 -9.36
C ASP A 56 3.36 12.06 -10.04
N ILE A 57 2.22 11.35 -10.09
CA ILE A 57 0.95 11.90 -10.54
C ILE A 57 0.50 13.04 -9.62
N LEU A 58 0.56 12.85 -8.30
CA LEU A 58 0.18 13.87 -7.32
C LEU A 58 1.08 15.11 -7.41
N ARG A 59 2.38 14.93 -7.68
CA ARG A 59 3.33 16.03 -7.92
C ARG A 59 2.86 16.88 -9.11
N ILE A 60 2.59 16.24 -10.25
CA ILE A 60 2.15 16.97 -11.44
C ILE A 60 0.79 17.63 -11.19
N HIS A 61 -0.14 16.92 -10.54
CA HIS A 61 -1.48 17.46 -10.24
C HIS A 61 -1.46 18.64 -9.26
N SER A 62 -0.36 18.87 -8.54
CA SER A 62 -0.21 20.04 -7.65
C SER A 62 -0.11 21.36 -8.42
N ASP A 63 0.29 21.32 -9.69
CA ASP A 63 0.28 22.50 -10.56
C ASP A 63 -1.16 22.86 -10.93
N PHE A 64 -1.58 24.10 -10.67
CA PHE A 64 -2.95 24.57 -10.88
C PHE A 64 -3.51 24.26 -12.29
N PHE A 65 -2.65 24.38 -13.31
CA PHE A 65 -3.03 24.07 -14.69
C PHE A 65 -3.14 22.56 -14.96
N MET A 66 -2.31 21.76 -14.28
CA MET A 66 -2.32 20.29 -14.41
C MET A 66 -3.46 19.64 -13.61
N ALA A 67 -3.98 20.31 -12.59
CA ALA A 67 -5.13 19.82 -11.82
C ALA A 67 -6.39 19.64 -12.70
N VAL A 68 -6.53 20.42 -13.77
CA VAL A 68 -7.62 20.32 -14.75
C VAL A 68 -7.48 19.08 -15.64
N TYR A 69 -6.27 18.55 -15.76
CA TYR A 69 -5.99 17.41 -16.62
C TYR A 69 -6.23 16.08 -15.89
N GLY A 70 -7.04 15.23 -16.53
CA GLY A 70 -7.29 13.88 -16.06
C GLY A 70 -6.06 12.97 -16.15
N TYR A 71 -6.16 11.82 -15.50
CA TYR A 71 -5.12 10.79 -15.37
C TYR A 71 -4.33 10.52 -16.66
N GLY A 72 -5.02 10.35 -17.81
CA GLY A 72 -4.36 10.00 -19.06
C GLY A 72 -3.34 11.04 -19.54
N LYS A 73 -3.62 12.33 -19.34
CA LYS A 73 -2.69 13.41 -19.72
C LYS A 73 -1.53 13.53 -18.76
N VAL A 74 -1.78 13.39 -17.46
CA VAL A 74 -0.71 13.36 -16.44
C VAL A 74 0.22 12.16 -16.67
N HIS A 75 -0.33 11.00 -17.00
CA HIS A 75 0.44 9.80 -17.31
C HIS A 75 1.29 9.96 -18.59
N ALA A 76 0.72 10.54 -19.66
CA ALA A 76 1.47 10.82 -20.89
C ALA A 76 2.63 11.79 -20.64
N ARG A 77 2.43 12.79 -19.78
CA ARG A 77 3.48 13.73 -19.39
C ARG A 77 4.60 13.05 -18.61
N LEU A 78 4.28 12.15 -17.67
CA LEU A 78 5.28 11.35 -16.94
C LEU A 78 6.15 10.54 -17.88
N LEU A 79 5.55 9.83 -18.84
CA LEU A 79 6.30 9.09 -19.84
C LEU A 79 7.20 10.00 -20.69
N ALA A 80 6.73 11.20 -21.04
CA ALA A 80 7.53 12.18 -21.78
C ALA A 80 8.70 12.77 -20.96
N GLU A 81 8.58 12.81 -19.63
CA GLU A 81 9.65 13.22 -18.71
C GLU A 81 10.67 12.09 -18.47
N GLY A 82 10.51 10.93 -19.11
CA GLY A 82 11.42 9.79 -19.01
C GLY A 82 11.11 8.85 -17.85
N TRP A 83 9.90 8.89 -17.30
CA TRP A 83 9.49 7.96 -16.25
C TRP A 83 9.47 6.52 -16.80
N ASP A 84 10.39 5.68 -16.33
CA ASP A 84 10.36 4.25 -16.61
C ASP A 84 9.81 3.47 -15.39
N PRO A 85 8.62 2.84 -15.52
CA PRO A 85 8.09 2.01 -14.46
C PRO A 85 9.04 0.87 -14.08
N SER A 86 9.91 0.40 -14.97
CA SER A 86 10.83 -0.73 -14.75
C SER A 86 11.99 -0.42 -13.78
N GLU A 87 12.36 0.85 -13.65
CA GLU A 87 13.43 1.31 -12.76
C GLU A 87 12.96 1.46 -11.31
N VAL A 88 11.65 1.64 -11.11
CA VAL A 88 11.04 1.82 -9.79
C VAL A 88 11.05 0.51 -8.99
N GLY A 89 11.88 0.47 -7.94
CA GLY A 89 12.02 -0.67 -7.03
C GLY A 89 13.17 -1.63 -7.37
N ARG A 90 14.15 -1.19 -8.18
CA ARG A 90 15.50 -1.78 -8.22
C ARG A 90 16.37 -1.15 -7.13
N ASP A 91 16.12 -1.54 -5.88
CA ASP A 91 17.08 -1.42 -4.77
C ASP A 91 17.07 -2.73 -3.99
#